data_AF-A0A1Q7CXS7-F1
#
_entry.id   AF-A0A1Q7CXS7-F1
#
_cell.length_a   1.000
_cell.length_b   1.000
_cell.length_c   1.000
_cell.angle_alpha   90.00
_cell.angle_beta   90.00
_cell.angle_gamma   90.00
#
_symmetry.space_group_name_H-M   'P 1'
#
loop_
_entity.id
_entity.type
_entity.pdbx_description
1 polymer ?
#
loop_
_entity_poly.entity_id
_entity_poly.type
_entity_poly.pdbx_seq_one_letter_code
_entity_poly.pdbx_strand_id
1 'polypeptide(L)'
;MRVAVFTADPNLERSAWWRIVMETPGLSAVVVCRQVASRRPRDVLRRLRRNIAKHGLIFIPYRVGLLGASIVRRCLSRPGSEPHGGPSVPSETFESLDLHSAVVLEQVRAWQPDLGLSIGAPILRQALFRIPRLGTLNLHLGHVPEYRGAPPGFWELYTGARSIGATVHWVDEGLDTGPVVAAAQAPLYETDTLAQVEARARELGCRVLVGALRLVAAGTWVATPQPPGGRTFRFPTVKQRAILAFRLALRRWGRRIRDGRAMAKAAALLAWLVLCRPVRDLVRTLRRRHPVRVFTFHRVTALCRDHLTVSPDAFRKQVAYIRRYHTVVSLETGLDALRDGIRLRRPLAVLAFDDGYRNVWDLARSILARDALPACCFVCTGLVGTGERLSHDDGNPVRAHLDLMGWEELKALCDDGWTIGAHTVSHARLAGCTGETLQREIVQPRATIRTKLGCRVVAMAYPFGGRDDISAEGQAIVRESGYEACLSNFGGENYPHTDLMEVQRIDIGGDHDALGWRAWVHGCDLTRWRLRWARVFAEAPV
;
A
#
# COMPACT_ATOMS: atom_id res chain seq x y z
N MET A 1 18.91 17.95 -17.66
CA MET A 1 17.60 17.80 -18.32
C MET A 1 16.63 18.78 -17.68
N ARG A 2 16.10 19.71 -18.48
CA ARG A 2 15.08 20.69 -18.10
C ARG A 2 13.70 20.10 -18.37
N VAL A 3 12.87 19.92 -17.35
CA VAL A 3 11.53 19.33 -17.47
C VAL A 3 10.40 20.36 -17.30
N ALA A 4 9.48 20.43 -18.26
CA ALA A 4 8.23 21.19 -18.14
C ALA A 4 7.06 20.27 -17.78
N VAL A 5 6.44 20.47 -16.62
CA VAL A 5 5.28 19.70 -16.15
C VAL A 5 4.00 20.47 -16.42
N PHE A 6 3.09 19.90 -17.21
CA PHE A 6 1.74 20.39 -17.45
C PHE A 6 0.75 19.68 -16.54
N THR A 7 -0.06 20.43 -15.79
CA THR A 7 -1.01 19.83 -14.84
C THR A 7 -2.24 20.71 -14.60
N ALA A 8 -3.34 20.10 -14.16
CA ALA A 8 -4.45 20.79 -13.51
C ALA A 8 -4.56 20.42 -12.01
N ASP A 9 -3.62 19.64 -11.46
CA ASP A 9 -3.61 19.25 -10.05
C ASP A 9 -3.00 20.38 -9.19
N PRO A 10 -3.76 20.97 -8.27
CA PRO A 10 -3.25 21.98 -7.35
C PRO A 10 -2.33 21.42 -6.26
N ASN A 11 -2.23 20.09 -6.14
CA ASN A 11 -1.41 19.43 -5.12
C ASN A 11 -0.29 18.58 -5.74
N LEU A 12 0.10 18.84 -7.00
CA LEU A 12 1.16 18.09 -7.68
C LEU A 12 2.40 17.97 -6.79
N GLU A 13 2.87 19.08 -6.22
CA GLU A 13 4.08 19.19 -5.41
C GLU A 13 4.01 18.39 -4.09
N ARG A 14 2.79 18.04 -3.65
CA ARG A 14 2.55 17.19 -2.47
C ARG A 14 2.25 15.74 -2.85
N SER A 15 2.25 15.42 -4.13
CA SER A 15 1.91 14.09 -4.66
C SER A 15 3.16 13.24 -4.84
N ALA A 16 2.95 11.92 -4.99
CA ALA A 16 4.03 11.00 -5.35
C ALA A 16 4.65 11.34 -6.72
N TRP A 17 3.90 11.97 -7.63
CA TRP A 17 4.38 12.37 -8.94
C TRP A 17 5.51 13.37 -8.86
N TRP A 18 5.40 14.35 -7.97
CA TRP A 18 6.43 15.37 -7.81
C TRP A 18 7.75 14.78 -7.35
N ARG A 19 7.70 13.87 -6.35
CA ARG A 19 8.88 13.14 -5.90
C ARG A 19 9.56 12.40 -7.05
N ILE A 20 8.79 11.68 -7.86
CA ILE A 20 9.31 10.96 -9.03
C ILE A 20 9.94 11.90 -10.04
N VAL A 21 9.31 13.05 -10.33
CA VAL A 21 9.86 14.07 -11.22
C VAL A 21 11.19 14.58 -10.66
N MET A 22 11.24 14.96 -9.39
CA MET A 22 12.44 15.52 -8.74
C MET A 22 13.59 14.51 -8.60
N GLU A 23 13.29 13.21 -8.50
CA GLU A 23 14.25 12.11 -8.46
C GLU A 23 14.70 11.64 -9.87
N THR A 24 14.26 12.32 -10.93
CA THR A 24 14.64 11.96 -12.30
C THR A 24 16.16 12.13 -12.51
N PRO A 25 16.87 11.10 -13.00
CA PRO A 25 18.31 11.21 -13.26
C PRO A 25 18.65 12.36 -14.22
N GLY A 26 19.69 13.12 -13.87
CA GLY A 26 20.17 14.23 -14.69
C GLY A 26 19.23 15.44 -14.76
N LEU A 27 18.23 15.54 -13.88
CA LEU A 27 17.35 16.70 -13.79
C LEU A 27 18.13 17.97 -13.36
N SER A 28 17.98 19.06 -14.10
CA SER A 28 18.69 20.32 -13.86
C SER A 28 17.77 21.47 -13.45
N ALA A 29 16.51 21.46 -13.89
CA ALA A 29 15.49 22.42 -13.49
C ALA A 29 14.09 21.86 -13.82
N VAL A 30 13.07 22.37 -13.13
CA VAL A 30 11.66 22.05 -13.40
C VAL A 30 10.83 23.33 -13.55
N VAL A 31 9.93 23.36 -14.52
CA VAL A 31 8.86 24.37 -14.59
C VAL A 31 7.50 23.69 -14.53
N VAL A 32 6.63 24.15 -13.64
CA VAL A 32 5.25 23.65 -13.49
C VAL A 32 4.30 24.64 -14.14
N CYS A 33 3.67 24.23 -15.23
CA CYS A 33 2.61 24.97 -15.90
C CYS A 33 1.25 24.45 -15.44
N ARG A 34 0.62 25.14 -14.49
CA ARG A 34 -0.64 24.73 -13.88
C ARG A 34 -1.84 25.45 -14.47
N GLN A 35 -2.82 24.69 -14.97
CA GLN A 35 -4.12 25.24 -15.30
C GLN A 35 -4.98 25.40 -14.04
N VAL A 36 -5.33 26.64 -13.70
CA VAL A 36 -6.22 26.96 -12.60
C VAL A 36 -7.64 27.24 -13.08
N ALA A 37 -8.62 26.84 -12.29
CA ALA A 37 -10.01 27.14 -12.57
C ALA A 37 -10.33 28.60 -12.23
N SER A 38 -10.95 29.34 -13.16
CA SER A 38 -11.47 30.69 -12.86
C SER A 38 -12.37 30.63 -11.63
N ARG A 39 -12.16 31.53 -10.66
CA ARG A 39 -13.02 31.67 -9.47
C ARG A 39 -14.07 32.78 -9.60
N ARG A 40 -14.13 33.46 -10.76
CA ARG A 40 -15.09 34.55 -10.98
C ARG A 40 -16.53 34.03 -10.90
N PRO A 41 -17.45 34.71 -10.19
CA PRO A 41 -18.82 34.22 -9.99
C PRO A 41 -19.54 33.87 -11.30
N ARG A 42 -19.36 34.69 -12.33
CA ARG A 42 -19.92 34.47 -13.68
C ARG A 42 -19.49 33.13 -14.31
N ASP A 43 -18.22 32.74 -14.13
CA ASP A 43 -17.67 31.53 -14.74
C ASP A 43 -18.05 30.28 -13.93
N VAL A 44 -18.19 30.42 -12.61
CA VAL A 44 -18.78 29.40 -11.73
C VAL A 44 -20.23 29.14 -12.14
N LEU A 45 -21.04 30.19 -12.28
CA LEU A 45 -22.44 30.08 -12.68
C LEU A 45 -22.60 29.49 -14.09
N ARG A 46 -21.75 29.92 -15.04
CA ARG A 46 -21.73 29.37 -16.40
C ARG A 46 -21.40 27.86 -16.41
N ARG A 47 -20.44 27.41 -15.60
CA ARG A 47 -20.14 25.97 -15.44
C ARG A 47 -21.27 25.22 -14.77
N LEU A 48 -21.93 25.81 -13.78
CA LEU A 48 -23.09 25.23 -13.12
C LEU A 48 -24.23 25.02 -14.12
N ARG A 49 -24.61 26.06 -14.88
CA ARG A 49 -25.64 25.99 -15.94
C ARG A 49 -25.31 24.92 -16.98
N ARG A 50 -24.07 24.88 -17.48
CA ARG A 50 -23.62 23.84 -18.44
C ARG A 50 -23.75 22.43 -17.87
N ASN A 51 -23.38 22.23 -16.61
CA ASN A 51 -23.46 20.91 -15.98
C ASN A 51 -24.91 20.49 -15.71
N ILE A 52 -25.80 21.42 -15.34
CA ILE A 52 -27.24 21.16 -15.22
C ILE A 52 -27.81 20.80 -16.59
N ALA A 53 -27.48 21.54 -17.65
CA ALA A 53 -27.92 21.23 -19.00
C ALA A 53 -27.44 19.84 -19.47
N LYS A 54 -26.20 19.47 -19.13
CA LYS A 54 -25.60 18.18 -19.52
C LYS A 54 -26.11 16.99 -18.70
N HIS A 55 -26.40 17.18 -17.42
CA HIS A 55 -26.67 16.08 -16.49
C HIS A 55 -28.09 16.09 -15.91
N GLY A 56 -28.91 17.09 -16.23
CA GLY A 56 -30.23 17.32 -15.64
C GLY A 56 -30.14 17.84 -14.20
N LEU A 57 -31.32 18.00 -13.57
CA LEU A 57 -31.44 18.52 -12.20
C LEU A 57 -30.79 17.62 -11.14
N ILE A 58 -30.58 16.32 -11.43
CA ILE A 58 -29.88 15.37 -10.54
C ILE A 58 -28.42 15.79 -10.25
N PHE A 59 -27.83 16.68 -11.06
CA PHE A 59 -26.50 17.23 -10.82
C PHE A 59 -26.40 18.09 -9.55
N ILE A 60 -27.48 18.79 -9.19
CA ILE A 60 -27.50 19.72 -8.05
C ILE A 60 -27.29 18.97 -6.72
N PRO A 61 -28.13 17.98 -6.34
CA PRO A 61 -27.92 17.24 -5.09
C PRO A 61 -26.59 16.46 -5.10
N TYR A 62 -26.16 15.94 -6.26
CA TYR A 62 -24.85 15.30 -6.41
C TYR A 62 -23.69 16.26 -6.06
N ARG A 63 -23.73 17.49 -6.57
CA ARG A 63 -22.68 18.48 -6.33
C ARG A 63 -22.67 18.97 -4.88
N VAL A 64 -23.84 19.12 -4.26
CA VAL A 64 -23.96 19.42 -2.82
C VAL A 64 -23.36 18.28 -2.00
N GLY A 65 -23.67 17.02 -2.33
CA GLY A 65 -23.09 15.85 -1.67
C GLY A 65 -21.57 15.77 -1.78
N LEU A 66 -21.00 16.04 -2.96
CA LEU A 66 -19.54 16.13 -3.14
C LEU A 66 -18.91 17.25 -2.31
N LEU A 67 -19.55 18.43 -2.27
CA LEU A 67 -19.06 19.56 -1.50
C LEU A 67 -19.08 19.22 0.00
N GLY A 68 -20.18 18.65 0.51
CA GLY A 68 -20.29 18.18 1.89
C GLY A 68 -19.22 17.14 2.24
N ALA A 69 -19.03 16.13 1.38
CA ALA A 69 -17.97 15.13 1.56
C ALA A 69 -16.57 15.76 1.55
N SER A 70 -16.33 16.78 0.73
CA SER A 70 -15.05 17.50 0.67
C SER A 70 -14.79 18.29 1.95
N ILE A 71 -15.81 18.94 2.53
CA ILE A 71 -15.72 19.68 3.78
C ILE A 71 -15.44 18.71 4.93
N VAL A 72 -16.21 17.62 5.03
CA VAL A 72 -15.99 16.56 6.03
C VAL A 72 -14.59 15.99 5.89
N ARG A 73 -14.15 15.66 4.67
CA ARG A 73 -12.78 15.16 4.43
C ARG A 73 -11.74 16.21 4.83
N ARG A 74 -11.96 17.50 4.58
CA ARG A 74 -11.03 18.58 4.97
C ARG A 74 -10.95 18.77 6.48
N CYS A 75 -12.07 18.65 7.20
CA CYS A 75 -12.10 18.68 8.66
C CYS A 75 -11.43 17.43 9.28
N LEU A 76 -11.55 16.28 8.63
CA LEU A 76 -10.94 15.02 9.07
C LEU A 76 -9.49 14.84 8.60
N SER A 77 -9.04 15.62 7.62
CA SER A 77 -7.67 15.59 7.11
C SER A 77 -6.82 16.51 7.96
N ARG A 78 -5.92 15.92 8.77
CA ARG A 78 -4.79 16.67 9.30
C ARG A 78 -3.89 17.13 8.16
N PRO A 79 -3.22 18.30 8.27
CA PRO A 79 -2.24 18.74 7.29
C PRO A 79 -1.26 17.59 7.00
N GLY A 80 -1.08 17.30 5.71
CA GLY A 80 -0.15 16.29 5.25
C GLY A 80 1.27 16.61 5.72
N SER A 81 2.09 15.56 5.79
CA SER A 81 3.52 15.62 6.07
C SER A 81 4.20 16.74 5.28
N GLU A 82 5.19 17.36 5.92
CA GLU A 82 6.05 18.39 5.33
C GLU A 82 6.62 17.96 3.98
N PRO A 83 6.90 18.92 3.07
CA PRO A 83 7.60 18.63 1.83
C PRO A 83 8.85 17.82 2.13
N HIS A 84 8.90 16.59 1.63
CA HIS A 84 10.09 15.75 1.80
C HIS A 84 11.24 16.43 1.04
N GLY A 85 12.34 16.65 1.75
CA GLY A 85 13.56 17.27 1.21
C GLY A 85 14.08 16.47 0.02
N GLY A 86 13.71 16.91 -1.19
CA GLY A 86 14.38 16.53 -2.42
C GLY A 86 15.59 17.44 -2.65
N PRO A 87 16.50 17.07 -3.57
CA PRO A 87 17.61 17.92 -3.97
C PRO A 87 17.09 19.30 -4.36
N SER A 88 17.89 20.35 -4.13
CA SER A 88 17.60 21.76 -4.42
C SER A 88 17.57 22.04 -5.93
N VAL A 89 16.89 21.21 -6.72
CA VAL A 89 16.66 21.44 -8.13
C VAL A 89 15.75 22.66 -8.24
N PRO A 90 16.20 23.72 -8.96
CA PRO A 90 15.39 24.92 -9.15
C PRO A 90 14.03 24.53 -9.76
N SER A 91 12.96 24.99 -9.11
CA SER A 91 11.60 24.80 -9.59
C SER A 91 10.85 26.13 -9.64
N GLU A 92 10.12 26.34 -10.73
CA GLU A 92 9.27 27.51 -10.93
C GLU A 92 7.84 27.06 -11.27
N THR A 93 6.84 27.81 -10.82
CA THR A 93 5.43 27.48 -11.06
C THR A 93 4.70 28.65 -11.70
N PHE A 94 4.09 28.40 -12.85
CA PHE A 94 3.22 29.33 -13.56
C PHE A 94 1.78 28.86 -13.49
N GLU A 95 0.88 29.73 -13.01
CA GLU A 95 -0.55 29.48 -13.00
C GLU A 95 -1.24 30.25 -14.12
N SER A 96 -2.07 29.55 -14.90
CA SER A 96 -2.85 30.17 -15.98
C SER A 96 -4.27 29.62 -16.04
N LEU A 97 -5.20 30.44 -16.53
CA LEU A 97 -6.56 29.98 -16.86
C LEU A 97 -6.58 29.10 -18.13
N ASP A 98 -5.60 29.27 -19.01
CA ASP A 98 -5.44 28.51 -20.25
C ASP A 98 -3.95 28.28 -20.56
N LEU A 99 -3.56 27.00 -20.58
CA LEU A 99 -2.19 26.59 -20.90
C LEU A 99 -1.81 26.86 -22.37
N HIS A 100 -2.78 27.16 -23.23
CA HIS A 100 -2.56 27.41 -24.66
C HIS A 100 -2.53 28.89 -25.02
N SER A 101 -2.61 29.78 -24.02
CA SER A 101 -2.52 31.22 -24.25
C SER A 101 -1.12 31.60 -24.77
N ALA A 102 -1.05 32.64 -25.62
CA ALA A 102 0.22 33.09 -26.21
C ALA A 102 1.31 33.35 -25.15
N VAL A 103 0.93 33.97 -24.03
CA VAL A 103 1.82 34.23 -22.88
C VAL A 103 2.43 32.93 -22.33
N VAL A 104 1.61 31.90 -22.08
CA VAL A 104 2.11 30.62 -21.57
C VAL A 104 3.02 29.95 -22.60
N LEU A 105 2.65 29.98 -23.88
CA LEU A 105 3.48 29.41 -24.95
C LEU A 105 4.86 30.09 -25.04
N GLU A 106 4.90 31.42 -24.94
CA GLU A 106 6.15 32.19 -24.90
C GLU A 106 6.99 31.86 -23.67
N GLN A 107 6.38 31.77 -22.49
CA GLN A 107 7.07 31.40 -21.25
C GLN A 107 7.68 29.99 -21.34
N VAL A 108 6.91 29.00 -21.83
CA VAL A 108 7.41 27.62 -21.97
C VAL A 108 8.53 27.56 -23.01
N ARG A 109 8.45 28.32 -24.12
CA ARG A 109 9.54 28.40 -25.12
C ARG A 109 10.80 29.05 -24.56
N ALA A 110 10.65 30.16 -23.83
CA ALA A 110 11.77 30.85 -23.19
C ALA A 110 12.50 29.95 -22.20
N TRP A 111 11.78 29.01 -21.58
CA TRP A 111 12.36 28.04 -20.67
C TRP A 111 13.13 26.90 -21.35
N GLN A 112 13.03 26.72 -22.67
CA GLN A 112 13.76 25.70 -23.44
C GLN A 112 13.75 24.29 -22.80
N PRO A 113 12.57 23.69 -22.53
CA PRO A 113 12.49 22.37 -21.93
C PRO A 113 13.08 21.28 -22.83
N ASP A 114 13.82 20.36 -22.24
CA ASP A 114 14.21 19.11 -22.89
C ASP A 114 13.01 18.17 -23.02
N LEU A 115 12.22 18.03 -21.94
CA LEU A 115 11.13 17.07 -21.84
C LEU A 115 9.86 17.72 -21.29
N GLY A 116 8.72 17.44 -21.90
CA GLY A 116 7.39 17.76 -21.36
C GLY A 116 6.80 16.59 -20.60
N LEU A 117 6.11 16.84 -19.50
CA LEU A 117 5.34 15.85 -18.74
C LEU A 117 3.90 16.30 -18.54
N SER A 118 2.94 15.60 -19.12
CA SER A 118 1.51 15.74 -18.87
C SER A 118 1.10 14.82 -17.73
N ILE A 119 0.78 15.39 -16.57
CA ILE A 119 0.35 14.66 -15.36
C ILE A 119 -0.94 15.29 -14.84
N GLY A 120 -2.08 14.65 -15.12
CA GLY A 120 -3.40 15.20 -14.77
C GLY A 120 -3.68 16.53 -15.49
N ALA A 121 -3.11 16.73 -16.67
CA ALA A 121 -3.26 17.93 -17.47
C ALA A 121 -4.60 17.96 -18.23
N PRO A 122 -5.07 19.14 -18.68
CA PRO A 122 -6.06 19.20 -19.74
C PRO A 122 -5.49 18.63 -21.05
N ILE A 123 -6.34 18.46 -22.07
CA ILE A 123 -5.87 18.11 -23.42
C ILE A 123 -4.91 19.19 -23.91
N LEU A 124 -3.66 18.80 -24.17
CA LEU A 124 -2.61 19.69 -24.67
C LEU A 124 -2.71 19.81 -26.18
N ARG A 125 -2.68 21.03 -26.72
CA ARG A 125 -2.63 21.28 -28.16
C ARG A 125 -1.20 21.20 -28.68
N GLN A 126 -1.07 20.90 -29.97
CA GLN A 126 0.20 20.77 -30.69
C GLN A 126 1.16 21.94 -30.46
N ALA A 127 0.64 23.16 -30.41
CA ALA A 127 1.42 24.37 -30.15
C ALA A 127 2.17 24.36 -28.81
N LEU A 128 1.71 23.59 -27.82
CA LEU A 128 2.30 23.46 -26.49
C LEU A 128 3.13 22.18 -26.37
N PHE A 129 2.56 21.00 -26.69
CA PHE A 129 3.22 19.72 -26.42
C PHE A 129 4.44 19.44 -27.31
N ARG A 130 4.61 20.19 -28.41
CA ARG A 130 5.80 20.14 -29.27
C ARG A 130 6.91 21.11 -28.87
N ILE A 131 6.70 21.98 -27.87
CA ILE A 131 7.75 22.92 -27.43
C ILE A 131 8.96 22.19 -26.84
N PRO A 132 8.81 21.16 -25.97
CA PRO A 132 9.95 20.44 -25.44
C PRO A 132 10.72 19.69 -26.52
N ARG A 133 12.06 19.75 -26.48
CA ARG A 133 12.95 19.23 -27.52
C ARG A 133 12.77 17.73 -27.81
N LEU A 134 12.58 16.92 -26.77
CA LEU A 134 12.33 15.47 -26.88
C LEU A 134 10.85 15.13 -27.10
N GLY A 135 9.96 16.11 -26.96
CA GLY A 135 8.51 15.92 -26.93
C GLY A 135 7.94 15.86 -25.52
N THR A 136 6.65 15.56 -25.44
CA THR A 136 5.90 15.49 -24.17
C THR A 136 5.41 14.08 -23.90
N LEU A 137 5.75 13.52 -22.74
CA LEU A 137 5.17 12.29 -22.23
C LEU A 137 3.87 12.58 -21.49
N ASN A 138 2.90 11.68 -21.60
CA ASN A 138 1.67 11.69 -20.82
C ASN A 138 1.61 10.48 -19.90
N LEU A 139 1.33 10.72 -18.61
CA LEU A 139 0.96 9.66 -17.68
C LEU A 139 -0.55 9.44 -17.73
N HIS A 140 -0.94 8.32 -18.33
CA HIS A 140 -2.32 7.88 -18.42
C HIS A 140 -2.59 6.72 -17.48
N LEU A 141 -3.54 6.87 -16.55
CA LEU A 141 -3.88 5.84 -15.55
C LEU A 141 -4.89 4.82 -16.09
N GLY A 142 -4.67 4.33 -17.31
CA GLY A 142 -5.47 3.32 -17.97
C GLY A 142 -4.65 2.48 -18.96
N HIS A 143 -5.20 1.33 -19.35
CA HIS A 143 -4.62 0.51 -20.41
C HIS A 143 -5.02 1.05 -21.79
N VAL A 144 -4.02 1.36 -22.63
CA VAL A 144 -4.25 1.77 -24.03
C VAL A 144 -4.03 0.58 -24.98
N PRO A 145 -4.78 0.48 -26.08
CA PRO A 145 -5.76 1.46 -26.61
C PRO A 145 -7.19 1.34 -26.04
N GLU A 146 -7.48 0.33 -25.21
CA GLU A 146 -8.84 -0.05 -24.82
C GLU A 146 -9.55 1.02 -23.97
N TYR A 147 -8.80 1.73 -23.13
CA TYR A 147 -9.34 2.69 -22.15
C TYR A 147 -8.66 4.06 -22.24
N ARG A 148 -8.75 4.72 -23.40
CA ARG A 148 -8.31 6.11 -23.58
C ARG A 148 -9.30 7.10 -22.94
N GLY A 149 -8.85 8.31 -22.63
CA GLY A 149 -9.66 9.37 -22.03
C GLY A 149 -9.88 9.19 -20.52
N ALA A 150 -10.98 9.70 -19.96
CA ALA A 150 -11.07 9.89 -18.51
C ALA A 150 -12.42 9.52 -17.86
N PRO A 151 -12.43 9.00 -16.61
CA PRO A 151 -11.33 8.39 -15.88
C PRO A 151 -11.27 6.87 -16.15
N PRO A 152 -10.11 6.27 -16.52
CA PRO A 152 -10.05 4.87 -16.94
C PRO A 152 -10.53 3.87 -15.88
N GLY A 153 -10.10 4.01 -14.62
CA GLY A 153 -10.51 3.12 -13.53
C GLY A 153 -12.03 3.03 -13.31
N PHE A 154 -12.78 4.09 -13.63
CA PHE A 154 -14.25 4.02 -13.64
C PHE A 154 -14.74 3.13 -14.78
N TRP A 155 -14.23 3.35 -15.99
CA TRP A 155 -14.67 2.65 -17.19
C TRP A 155 -14.26 1.19 -17.19
N GLU A 156 -13.05 0.87 -16.74
CA GLU A 156 -12.56 -0.50 -16.54
C GLU A 156 -13.51 -1.28 -15.61
N LEU A 157 -13.89 -0.69 -14.47
CA LEU A 157 -14.90 -1.27 -13.58
C LEU A 157 -16.30 -1.33 -14.22
N TYR A 158 -16.71 -0.29 -14.93
CA TYR A 158 -18.05 -0.16 -15.50
C TYR A 158 -18.31 -1.17 -16.61
N THR A 159 -17.30 -1.45 -17.45
CA THR A 159 -17.36 -2.43 -18.55
C THR A 159 -17.03 -3.84 -18.10
N GLY A 160 -16.51 -4.04 -16.88
CA GLY A 160 -16.15 -5.35 -16.36
C GLY A 160 -14.81 -5.87 -16.90
N ALA A 161 -13.81 -4.98 -17.00
CA ALA A 161 -12.45 -5.36 -17.35
C ALA A 161 -11.87 -6.40 -16.36
N ARG A 162 -10.91 -7.21 -16.82
CA ARG A 162 -10.17 -8.17 -15.98
C ARG A 162 -8.98 -7.53 -15.27
N SER A 163 -8.43 -6.47 -15.83
CA SER A 163 -7.29 -5.72 -15.31
C SER A 163 -7.51 -4.21 -15.49
N ILE A 164 -6.72 -3.44 -14.76
CA ILE A 164 -6.50 -2.02 -15.00
C ILE A 164 -5.08 -1.80 -15.52
N GLY A 165 -4.86 -0.66 -16.18
CA GLY A 165 -3.53 -0.29 -16.66
C GLY A 165 -3.02 1.06 -16.14
N ALA A 166 -1.72 1.27 -16.32
CA ALA A 166 -1.12 2.59 -16.38
C ALA A 166 -0.10 2.62 -17.53
N THR A 167 -0.08 3.72 -18.26
CA THR A 167 0.67 3.87 -19.50
C THR A 167 1.38 5.22 -19.49
N VAL A 168 2.67 5.22 -19.83
CA VAL A 168 3.41 6.41 -20.23
C VAL A 168 3.67 6.34 -21.73
N HIS A 169 3.17 7.33 -22.45
CA HIS A 169 3.27 7.40 -23.90
C HIS A 169 3.60 8.81 -24.36
N TRP A 170 4.14 8.96 -25.56
CA TRP A 170 4.33 10.27 -26.18
C TRP A 170 2.98 10.88 -26.56
N VAL A 171 2.84 12.20 -26.40
CA VAL A 171 1.65 12.94 -26.82
C VAL A 171 1.70 13.18 -28.32
N ASP A 172 0.60 12.87 -28.99
CA ASP A 172 0.33 13.18 -30.39
C ASP A 172 -0.98 13.99 -30.52
N GLU A 173 -1.54 14.08 -31.73
CA GLU A 173 -2.75 14.88 -31.99
C GLU A 173 -4.03 14.22 -31.46
N GLY A 174 -4.00 12.91 -31.19
CA GLY A 174 -5.13 12.19 -30.63
C GLY A 174 -5.11 12.14 -29.10
N LEU A 175 -6.24 11.73 -28.53
CA LEU A 175 -6.37 11.59 -27.08
C LEU A 175 -5.87 10.21 -26.64
N ASP A 176 -4.70 10.19 -26.01
CA ASP A 176 -4.01 8.99 -25.51
C ASP A 176 -3.70 7.96 -26.62
N THR A 177 -3.37 8.42 -27.84
CA THR A 177 -3.09 7.56 -29.01
C THR A 177 -1.61 7.37 -29.33
N GLY A 178 -0.75 8.24 -28.82
CA GLY A 178 0.66 8.21 -29.18
C GLY A 178 1.43 6.96 -28.70
N PRO A 179 2.65 6.77 -29.21
CA PRO A 179 3.43 5.55 -29.00
C PRO A 179 3.85 5.39 -27.53
N VAL A 180 3.73 4.16 -27.04
CA VAL A 180 3.90 3.78 -25.62
C VAL A 180 5.38 3.57 -25.31
N VAL A 181 5.87 4.25 -24.27
CA VAL A 181 7.24 4.11 -23.75
C VAL A 181 7.30 3.04 -22.65
N ALA A 182 6.32 3.05 -21.76
CA ALA A 182 6.21 2.06 -20.69
C ALA A 182 4.73 1.86 -20.33
N ALA A 183 4.36 0.64 -19.99
CA ALA A 183 3.04 0.32 -19.48
C ALA A 183 3.11 -0.84 -18.49
N ALA A 184 2.14 -0.90 -17.60
CA ALA A 184 1.94 -2.03 -16.71
C ALA A 184 0.45 -2.26 -16.48
N GLN A 185 0.11 -3.45 -15.97
CA GLN A 185 -1.26 -3.82 -15.63
C GLN A 185 -1.35 -4.40 -14.22
N ALA A 186 -2.54 -4.33 -13.64
CA ALA A 186 -2.86 -4.99 -12.37
C ALA A 186 -4.26 -5.62 -12.39
N PRO A 187 -4.50 -6.74 -11.70
CA PRO A 187 -5.79 -7.42 -11.73
C PRO A 187 -6.89 -6.56 -11.09
N LEU A 188 -8.10 -6.71 -11.61
CA LEU A 188 -9.33 -6.26 -10.97
C LEU A 188 -9.95 -7.38 -10.16
N TYR A 189 -10.29 -7.09 -8.91
CA TYR A 189 -10.90 -8.05 -8.00
C TYR A 189 -12.40 -7.80 -7.89
N GLU A 190 -13.18 -8.87 -7.73
CA GLU A 190 -14.65 -8.77 -7.66
C GLU A 190 -15.19 -7.92 -6.51
N THR A 191 -14.39 -7.74 -5.46
CA THR A 191 -14.74 -6.95 -4.27
C THR A 191 -14.22 -5.51 -4.34
N ASP A 192 -13.53 -5.13 -5.41
CA ASP A 192 -12.94 -3.81 -5.53
C ASP A 192 -13.99 -2.70 -5.46
N THR A 193 -13.63 -1.67 -4.72
CA THR A 193 -14.29 -0.37 -4.77
C THR A 193 -13.59 0.52 -5.80
N LEU A 194 -14.30 1.54 -6.31
CA LEU A 194 -13.67 2.53 -7.21
C LEU A 194 -12.41 3.15 -6.59
N ALA A 195 -12.45 3.46 -5.29
CA ALA A 195 -11.29 4.02 -4.58
C ALA A 195 -10.09 3.08 -4.54
N GLN A 196 -10.30 1.76 -4.39
CA GLN A 196 -9.21 0.77 -4.44
C GLN A 196 -8.63 0.66 -5.85
N VAL A 197 -9.48 0.69 -6.88
CA VAL A 197 -9.02 0.69 -8.28
C VAL A 197 -8.20 1.94 -8.60
N GLU A 198 -8.68 3.12 -8.22
CA GLU A 198 -7.96 4.38 -8.40
C GLU A 198 -6.63 4.39 -7.62
N ALA A 199 -6.61 3.86 -6.39
CA ALA A 199 -5.38 3.73 -5.61
C ALA A 199 -4.36 2.80 -6.28
N ARG A 200 -4.82 1.66 -6.80
CA ARG A 200 -3.98 0.71 -7.54
C ARG A 200 -3.45 1.29 -8.84
N ALA A 201 -4.30 1.95 -9.64
CA ALA A 201 -3.88 2.62 -10.87
C ALA A 201 -2.84 3.70 -10.60
N ARG A 202 -2.99 4.46 -9.51
CA ARG A 202 -2.00 5.47 -9.08
C ARG A 202 -0.66 4.84 -8.70
N GLU A 203 -0.66 3.76 -7.93
CA GLU A 203 0.59 3.08 -7.55
C GLU A 203 1.29 2.46 -8.77
N LEU A 204 0.51 1.88 -9.68
CA LEU A 204 1.00 1.37 -10.96
C LEU A 204 1.60 2.50 -11.81
N GLY A 205 0.90 3.64 -11.91
CA GLY A 205 1.38 4.83 -12.60
C GLY A 205 2.69 5.37 -12.04
N CYS A 206 2.91 5.29 -10.71
CA CYS A 206 4.17 5.72 -10.10
C CYS A 206 5.34 4.88 -10.65
N ARG A 207 5.15 3.57 -10.72
CA ARG A 207 6.17 2.63 -11.22
C ARG A 207 6.45 2.82 -12.70
N VAL A 208 5.40 2.92 -13.50
CA VAL A 208 5.52 3.12 -14.95
C VAL A 208 6.21 4.46 -15.26
N LEU A 209 5.89 5.52 -14.50
CA LEU A 209 6.54 6.83 -14.65
C LEU A 209 8.02 6.80 -14.29
N VAL A 210 8.40 6.18 -13.17
CA VAL A 210 9.82 6.01 -12.79
C VAL A 210 10.59 5.27 -13.88
N GLY A 211 10.04 4.16 -14.39
CA GLY A 211 10.66 3.38 -15.47
C GLY A 211 10.84 4.20 -16.74
N ALA A 212 9.79 4.89 -17.18
CA ALA A 212 9.84 5.73 -18.38
C ALA A 212 10.85 6.87 -18.27
N LEU A 213 10.88 7.58 -17.13
CA LEU A 213 11.82 8.70 -16.92
C LEU A 213 13.27 8.23 -16.87
N ARG A 214 13.55 7.05 -16.31
CA ARG A 214 14.90 6.46 -16.35
C ARG A 214 15.34 6.12 -17.77
N LEU A 215 14.46 5.52 -18.58
CA LEU A 215 14.73 5.23 -19.99
C LEU A 215 14.96 6.50 -20.81
N VAL A 216 14.17 7.55 -20.57
CA VAL A 216 14.34 8.84 -21.25
C VAL A 216 15.63 9.54 -20.83
N ALA A 217 15.94 9.58 -19.53
CA ALA A 217 17.17 10.19 -19.02
C ALA A 217 18.43 9.46 -19.53
N ALA A 218 18.37 8.14 -19.69
CA ALA A 218 19.46 7.34 -20.26
C ALA A 218 19.56 7.43 -21.79
N GLY A 219 18.56 7.99 -22.47
CA GLY A 219 18.49 8.02 -23.94
C GLY A 219 18.23 6.64 -24.58
N THR A 220 17.80 5.64 -23.81
CA THR A 220 17.59 4.25 -24.25
C THR A 220 16.12 3.89 -24.42
N TRP A 221 15.23 4.87 -24.47
CA TRP A 221 13.80 4.64 -24.60
C TRP A 221 13.46 4.14 -26.00
N VAL A 222 12.52 3.20 -26.06
CA VAL A 222 11.88 2.74 -27.30
C VAL A 222 10.38 2.95 -27.12
N ALA A 223 9.73 3.52 -28.13
CA ALA A 223 8.30 3.77 -28.10
C ALA A 223 7.58 2.91 -29.14
N THR A 224 6.62 2.11 -28.68
CA THR A 224 5.88 1.18 -29.53
C THR A 224 4.55 1.80 -29.94
N PRO A 225 4.22 1.89 -31.24
CA PRO A 225 2.90 2.32 -31.70
C PRO A 225 1.80 1.45 -31.08
N GLN A 226 0.68 2.08 -30.70
CA GLN A 226 -0.46 1.33 -30.21
C GLN A 226 -1.09 0.50 -31.34
N PRO A 227 -1.59 -0.72 -31.06
CA PRO A 227 -2.34 -1.48 -32.05
C PRO A 227 -3.61 -0.72 -32.47
N PRO A 228 -4.13 -0.97 -33.69
CA PRO A 228 -5.34 -0.32 -34.17
C PRO A 228 -6.55 -0.70 -33.29
N GLY A 229 -7.53 0.21 -33.21
CA GLY A 229 -8.74 0.03 -32.41
C GLY A 229 -8.70 0.78 -31.07
N GLY A 230 -9.38 0.21 -30.08
CA GLY A 230 -9.57 0.83 -28.76
C GLY A 230 -10.81 1.71 -28.64
N ARG A 231 -10.99 2.34 -27.47
CA ARG A 231 -12.13 3.23 -27.19
C ARG A 231 -11.68 4.45 -26.41
N THR A 232 -12.23 5.60 -26.77
CA THR A 232 -12.01 6.85 -26.06
C THR A 232 -13.21 7.20 -25.21
N PHE A 233 -13.02 7.20 -23.90
CA PHE A 233 -14.05 7.47 -22.93
C PHE A 233 -14.05 8.91 -22.44
N ARG A 234 -15.25 9.43 -22.16
CA ARG A 234 -15.47 10.76 -21.57
C ARG A 234 -15.82 10.62 -20.10
N PHE A 235 -15.79 11.73 -19.36
CA PHE A 235 -16.24 11.74 -17.96
C PHE A 235 -17.66 11.18 -17.82
N PRO A 236 -17.89 10.23 -16.90
CA PRO A 236 -19.17 9.52 -16.79
C PRO A 236 -20.26 10.45 -16.27
N THR A 237 -21.47 10.22 -16.78
CA THR A 237 -22.68 10.91 -16.34
C THR A 237 -23.08 10.51 -14.92
N VAL A 238 -23.93 11.33 -14.27
CA VAL A 238 -24.49 11.00 -12.95
C VAL A 238 -25.22 9.66 -12.97
N LYS A 239 -25.97 9.37 -14.05
CA LYS A 239 -26.64 8.08 -14.28
C LYS A 239 -25.65 6.90 -14.29
N GLN A 240 -24.56 7.01 -15.05
CA GLN A 240 -23.54 5.95 -15.11
C GLN A 240 -22.87 5.72 -13.75
N ARG A 241 -22.59 6.80 -13.00
CA ARG A 241 -22.06 6.69 -11.64
C ARG A 241 -23.03 5.98 -10.70
N ALA A 242 -24.32 6.31 -10.76
CA ALA A 242 -25.35 5.64 -9.98
C ALA A 242 -25.47 4.15 -10.33
N ILE A 243 -25.43 3.80 -11.63
CA ILE A 243 -25.43 2.41 -12.10
C ILE A 243 -24.22 1.64 -11.54
N LEU A 244 -23.01 2.20 -11.63
CA LEU A 244 -21.83 1.53 -11.08
C LEU A 244 -21.96 1.35 -9.56
N ALA A 245 -22.37 2.40 -8.83
CA ALA A 245 -22.56 2.34 -7.39
C ALA A 245 -23.56 1.24 -6.99
N PHE A 246 -24.69 1.15 -7.70
CA PHE A 246 -25.70 0.11 -7.51
C PHE A 246 -25.15 -1.29 -7.81
N ARG A 247 -24.43 -1.49 -8.92
CA ARG A 247 -23.78 -2.77 -9.25
C ARG A 247 -22.78 -3.21 -8.17
N LEU A 248 -21.96 -2.29 -7.68
CA LEU A 248 -20.99 -2.57 -6.61
C LEU A 248 -21.70 -2.87 -5.28
N ALA A 249 -22.80 -2.18 -4.96
CA ALA A 249 -23.61 -2.46 -3.78
C ALA A 249 -24.26 -3.85 -3.84
N LEU A 250 -24.88 -4.21 -4.98
CA LEU A 250 -25.45 -5.53 -5.21
C LEU A 250 -24.41 -6.65 -5.08
N ARG A 251 -23.20 -6.48 -5.63
CA ARG A 251 -22.10 -7.45 -5.48
C ARG A 251 -21.68 -7.64 -4.02
N ARG A 252 -21.72 -6.58 -3.20
CA ARG A 252 -21.47 -6.71 -1.75
C ARG A 252 -22.62 -7.39 -1.03
N TRP A 253 -23.85 -7.12 -1.43
CA TRP A 253 -25.04 -7.63 -0.75
C TRP A 253 -25.33 -9.09 -1.10
N GLY A 254 -25.20 -9.47 -2.37
CA GLY A 254 -25.37 -10.85 -2.84
C GLY A 254 -24.42 -11.85 -2.17
N ARG A 255 -23.26 -11.40 -1.69
CA ARG A 255 -22.34 -12.23 -0.87
C ARG A 255 -22.78 -12.33 0.60
N ARG A 256 -23.40 -11.29 1.16
CA ARG A 256 -23.86 -11.30 2.56
C ARG A 256 -25.11 -12.16 2.77
N ILE A 257 -25.98 -12.25 1.77
CA ILE A 257 -27.27 -12.95 1.87
C ILE A 257 -27.15 -14.46 1.55
N ARG A 258 -26.05 -14.91 0.94
CA ARG A 258 -25.91 -16.32 0.50
C ARG A 258 -25.38 -17.31 1.53
N ASP A 259 -25.07 -16.88 2.76
CA ASP A 259 -24.50 -17.79 3.76
C ASP A 259 -25.00 -17.47 5.18
N GLY A 260 -26.00 -18.24 5.64
CA GLY A 260 -26.50 -18.16 7.01
C GLY A 260 -25.41 -18.44 8.06
N ARG A 261 -24.38 -19.23 7.72
CA ARG A 261 -23.22 -19.48 8.61
C ARG A 261 -22.35 -18.23 8.73
N ALA A 262 -22.18 -17.46 7.66
CA ALA A 262 -21.45 -16.19 7.71
C ALA A 262 -22.18 -15.16 8.58
N MET A 263 -23.51 -15.10 8.52
CA MET A 263 -24.30 -14.24 9.40
C MET A 263 -24.19 -14.66 10.87
N ALA A 264 -24.35 -15.95 11.17
CA ALA A 264 -24.19 -16.48 12.53
C ALA A 264 -22.77 -16.19 13.07
N LYS A 265 -21.73 -16.41 12.25
CA LYS A 265 -20.34 -16.08 12.61
C LYS A 265 -20.17 -14.59 12.88
N ALA A 266 -20.75 -13.71 12.06
CA ALA A 266 -20.68 -12.27 12.27
C ALA A 266 -21.38 -11.83 13.57
N ALA A 267 -22.56 -12.39 13.86
CA ALA A 267 -23.30 -12.13 15.10
C ALA A 267 -22.51 -12.60 16.32
N ALA A 268 -21.93 -13.80 16.30
CA ALA A 268 -21.10 -14.33 17.38
C ALA A 268 -19.85 -13.47 17.62
N LEU A 269 -19.16 -13.05 16.56
CA LEU A 269 -18.02 -12.15 16.65
C LEU A 269 -18.40 -10.78 17.23
N LEU A 270 -19.56 -10.23 16.82
CA LEU A 270 -20.06 -8.97 17.35
C LEU A 270 -20.42 -9.09 18.84
N ALA A 271 -21.15 -10.12 19.22
CA ALA A 271 -21.50 -10.40 20.61
C ALA A 271 -20.24 -10.57 21.46
N TRP A 272 -19.23 -11.29 20.96
CA TRP A 272 -17.95 -11.42 21.64
C TRP A 272 -17.23 -10.06 21.81
N LEU A 273 -17.19 -9.23 20.76
CA LEU A 273 -16.55 -7.91 20.79
C LEU A 273 -17.23 -6.91 21.74
N VAL A 274 -18.57 -6.97 21.84
CA VAL A 274 -19.37 -6.00 22.59
C VAL A 274 -19.66 -6.46 24.03
N LEU A 275 -19.82 -7.76 24.26
CA LEU A 275 -20.20 -8.31 25.57
C LEU A 275 -19.03 -9.00 26.26
N CYS A 276 -18.43 -10.01 25.63
CA CYS A 276 -17.41 -10.85 26.28
C CYS A 276 -16.08 -10.11 26.46
N ARG A 277 -15.63 -9.40 25.43
CA ARG A 277 -14.32 -8.74 25.39
C ARG A 277 -14.19 -7.62 26.44
N PRO A 278 -15.16 -6.71 26.63
CA PRO A 278 -15.05 -5.69 27.68
C PRO A 278 -14.96 -6.28 29.10
N VAL A 279 -15.75 -7.31 29.41
CA VAL A 279 -15.70 -8.00 30.71
C VAL A 279 -14.34 -8.68 30.92
N ARG A 280 -13.87 -9.43 29.91
CA ARG A 280 -12.55 -10.07 29.94
C ARG A 280 -11.43 -9.05 30.12
N ASP A 281 -11.46 -7.95 29.36
CA ASP A 281 -10.45 -6.91 29.42
C ASP A 281 -10.48 -6.17 30.76
N LEU A 282 -11.66 -5.94 31.35
CA LEU A 282 -11.81 -5.40 32.71
C LEU A 282 -11.14 -6.31 33.74
N VAL A 283 -11.42 -7.62 33.70
CA VAL A 283 -10.78 -8.60 34.60
C VAL A 283 -9.26 -8.61 34.41
N ARG A 284 -8.77 -8.58 33.16
CA ARG A 284 -7.33 -8.50 32.86
C ARG A 284 -6.70 -7.21 33.38
N THR A 285 -7.39 -6.07 33.28
CA THR A 285 -6.91 -4.79 33.82
C THR A 285 -6.81 -4.82 35.33
N LEU A 286 -7.85 -5.30 36.03
CA LEU A 286 -7.88 -5.42 37.49
C LEU A 286 -6.78 -6.37 38.00
N ARG A 287 -6.56 -7.49 37.31
CA ARG A 287 -5.52 -8.47 37.65
C ARG A 287 -4.12 -8.12 37.15
N ARG A 288 -3.98 -7.04 36.35
CA ARG A 288 -2.74 -6.67 35.64
C ARG A 288 -2.15 -7.83 34.82
N ARG A 289 -3.00 -8.55 34.09
CA ARG A 289 -2.66 -9.73 33.28
C ARG A 289 -2.97 -9.53 31.80
N HIS A 290 -2.75 -8.32 31.28
CA HIS A 290 -2.82 -8.15 29.83
C HIS A 290 -1.60 -8.76 29.13
N PRO A 291 -1.76 -9.29 27.91
CA PRO A 291 -0.68 -9.95 27.18
C PRO A 291 0.20 -8.97 26.39
N VAL A 292 1.34 -9.48 25.93
CA VAL A 292 2.06 -8.94 24.78
C VAL A 292 1.54 -9.63 23.51
N ARG A 293 1.05 -8.85 22.56
CA ARG A 293 0.59 -9.34 21.25
C ARG A 293 1.58 -8.92 20.18
N VAL A 294 2.02 -9.88 19.38
CA VAL A 294 2.84 -9.60 18.20
C VAL A 294 1.96 -9.79 16.97
N PHE A 295 1.84 -8.74 16.17
CA PHE A 295 1.01 -8.72 14.98
C PHE A 295 1.86 -8.86 13.73
N THR A 296 1.58 -9.87 12.91
CA THR A 296 2.33 -10.13 11.67
C THR A 296 1.68 -9.40 10.50
N PHE A 297 2.52 -8.71 9.72
CA PHE A 297 2.26 -8.09 8.43
C PHE A 297 3.34 -8.55 7.45
N HIS A 298 3.10 -8.36 6.15
CA HIS A 298 4.13 -8.65 5.13
C HIS A 298 4.22 -7.48 4.16
N ARG A 299 3.14 -7.20 3.42
CA ARG A 299 3.14 -6.22 2.33
C ARG A 299 2.15 -5.10 2.58
N VAL A 300 2.60 -3.85 2.42
CA VAL A 300 1.77 -2.66 2.44
C VAL A 300 1.73 -2.04 1.04
N THR A 301 0.76 -2.43 0.22
CA THR A 301 0.64 -1.97 -1.19
C THR A 301 -0.80 -2.10 -1.70
N ALA A 302 -1.20 -1.25 -2.66
CA ALA A 302 -2.48 -1.35 -3.36
C ALA A 302 -2.43 -2.24 -4.62
N LEU A 303 -1.22 -2.65 -5.04
CA LEU A 303 -0.94 -3.36 -6.29
C LEU A 303 -1.61 -4.73 -6.40
N CYS A 304 -1.61 -5.48 -5.32
CA CYS A 304 -2.19 -6.82 -5.25
C CYS A 304 -3.08 -6.94 -4.01
N ARG A 305 -3.93 -7.97 -4.01
CA ARG A 305 -4.78 -8.33 -2.89
C ARG A 305 -4.69 -9.84 -2.67
N ASP A 306 -4.24 -10.20 -1.49
CA ASP A 306 -4.21 -11.56 -0.95
C ASP A 306 -4.14 -11.48 0.58
N HIS A 307 -3.93 -12.62 1.24
CA HIS A 307 -3.90 -12.72 2.70
C HIS A 307 -2.67 -12.04 3.32
N LEU A 308 -1.59 -11.81 2.57
CA LEU A 308 -0.37 -11.17 3.08
C LEU A 308 -0.32 -9.66 2.80
N THR A 309 -1.21 -9.16 1.95
CA THR A 309 -1.17 -7.79 1.43
C THR A 309 -2.25 -6.93 2.03
N VAL A 310 -1.85 -5.80 2.63
CA VAL A 310 -2.76 -4.75 3.08
C VAL A 310 -2.54 -3.48 2.28
N SER A 311 -3.62 -2.83 1.85
CA SER A 311 -3.52 -1.53 1.21
C SER A 311 -3.07 -0.45 2.20
N PRO A 312 -2.34 0.60 1.77
CA PRO A 312 -1.91 1.69 2.67
C PRO A 312 -3.07 2.34 3.45
N ASP A 313 -4.25 2.46 2.82
CA ASP A 313 -5.45 3.00 3.45
C ASP A 313 -6.02 2.07 4.53
N ALA A 314 -6.03 0.76 4.28
CA ALA A 314 -6.43 -0.24 5.27
C ALA A 314 -5.42 -0.27 6.41
N PHE A 315 -4.12 -0.29 6.11
CA PHE A 315 -3.05 -0.31 7.11
C PHE A 315 -3.13 0.89 8.06
N ARG A 316 -3.36 2.12 7.56
CA ARG A 316 -3.61 3.30 8.43
C ARG A 316 -4.75 3.09 9.41
N LYS A 317 -5.88 2.52 8.96
CA LYS A 317 -7.03 2.24 9.82
C LYS A 317 -6.73 1.15 10.84
N GLN A 318 -6.01 0.12 10.42
CA GLN A 318 -5.59 -0.98 11.28
C GLN A 318 -4.65 -0.49 12.39
N VAL A 319 -3.62 0.28 12.06
CA VAL A 319 -2.71 0.92 13.04
C VAL A 319 -3.48 1.81 14.01
N ALA A 320 -4.37 2.68 13.50
CA ALA A 320 -5.20 3.52 14.35
C ALA A 320 -6.08 2.70 15.32
N TYR A 321 -6.63 1.58 14.85
CA TYR A 321 -7.40 0.66 15.68
C TYR A 321 -6.52 -0.02 16.74
N ILE A 322 -5.35 -0.52 16.37
CA ILE A 322 -4.40 -1.16 17.29
C ILE A 322 -4.01 -0.19 18.40
N ARG A 323 -3.58 1.02 18.06
CA ARG A 323 -3.22 2.08 19.04
C ARG A 323 -4.34 2.42 19.99
N ARG A 324 -5.59 2.44 19.51
CA ARG A 324 -6.74 2.73 20.36
C ARG A 324 -6.86 1.72 21.52
N TYR A 325 -6.50 0.46 21.30
CA TYR A 325 -6.71 -0.62 22.26
C TYR A 325 -5.44 -1.23 22.88
N HIS A 326 -4.26 -0.88 22.36
CA HIS A 326 -2.96 -1.38 22.80
C HIS A 326 -2.00 -0.22 23.08
N THR A 327 -0.90 -0.50 23.76
CA THR A 327 0.29 0.35 23.72
C THR A 327 1.25 -0.27 22.73
N VAL A 328 1.56 0.44 21.64
CA VAL A 328 2.51 -0.05 20.62
C VAL A 328 3.92 0.17 21.14
N VAL A 329 4.75 -0.87 21.12
CA VAL A 329 6.12 -0.88 21.65
C VAL A 329 7.07 -1.59 20.67
N SER A 330 8.37 -1.39 20.83
CA SER A 330 9.39 -2.11 20.04
C SER A 330 9.40 -3.60 20.41
N LEU A 331 10.05 -4.41 19.58
CA LEU A 331 10.17 -5.84 19.86
C LEU A 331 10.91 -6.06 21.19
N GLU A 332 12.01 -5.36 21.41
CA GLU A 332 12.84 -5.45 22.62
C GLU A 332 12.02 -5.15 23.87
N THR A 333 11.29 -4.03 23.88
CA THR A 333 10.41 -3.69 25.03
C THR A 333 9.35 -4.76 25.27
N GLY A 334 8.80 -5.35 24.20
CA GLY A 334 7.86 -6.45 24.30
C GLY A 334 8.49 -7.71 24.92
N LEU A 335 9.71 -8.06 24.50
CA LEU A 335 10.45 -9.21 25.01
C LEU A 335 10.91 -9.02 26.46
N ASP A 336 11.41 -7.83 26.80
CA ASP A 336 11.81 -7.47 28.16
C ASP A 336 10.61 -7.57 29.11
N ALA A 337 9.43 -7.11 28.70
CA ALA A 337 8.22 -7.26 29.50
C ALA A 337 7.85 -8.73 29.79
N LEU A 338 8.11 -9.64 28.83
CA LEU A 338 7.89 -11.08 29.01
C LEU A 338 8.96 -11.71 29.91
N ARG A 339 10.23 -11.35 29.69
CA ARG A 339 11.40 -11.84 30.43
C ARG A 339 11.36 -11.44 31.91
N ASP A 340 11.06 -10.17 32.17
CA ASP A 340 11.05 -9.57 33.51
C ASP A 340 9.72 -9.81 34.25
N GLY A 341 8.76 -10.48 33.60
CA GLY A 341 7.47 -10.81 34.18
C GLY A 341 6.60 -9.59 34.52
N ILE A 342 6.68 -8.54 33.70
CA ILE A 342 5.98 -7.28 33.94
C ILE A 342 4.46 -7.49 33.90
N ARG A 343 3.78 -7.05 34.96
CA ARG A 343 2.32 -7.14 35.09
C ARG A 343 1.61 -5.95 34.41
N LEU A 344 1.00 -6.21 33.26
CA LEU A 344 0.45 -5.20 32.37
C LEU A 344 -1.03 -4.87 32.66
N ARG A 345 -1.35 -3.58 32.80
CA ARG A 345 -2.74 -3.05 32.89
C ARG A 345 -3.39 -2.80 31.53
N ARG A 346 -2.61 -2.79 30.46
CA ARG A 346 -3.03 -2.58 29.07
C ARG A 346 -2.18 -3.48 28.17
N PRO A 347 -2.72 -4.10 27.12
CA PRO A 347 -1.94 -5.01 26.29
C PRO A 347 -0.89 -4.24 25.49
N LEU A 348 0.30 -4.83 25.38
CA LEU A 348 1.35 -4.35 24.50
C LEU A 348 1.14 -4.91 23.10
N ALA A 349 1.48 -4.13 22.08
CA ALA A 349 1.44 -4.54 20.68
C ALA A 349 2.81 -4.33 20.04
N VAL A 350 3.37 -5.37 19.44
CA VAL A 350 4.53 -5.31 18.55
C VAL A 350 4.04 -5.47 17.13
N LEU A 351 4.45 -4.57 16.23
CA LEU A 351 4.15 -4.65 14.80
C LEU A 351 5.34 -5.30 14.09
N ALA A 352 5.14 -6.50 13.54
CA ALA A 352 6.18 -7.29 12.88
C ALA A 352 5.89 -7.40 11.38
N PHE A 353 6.90 -7.10 10.55
CA PHE A 353 6.85 -7.25 9.10
C PHE A 353 7.81 -8.33 8.64
N ASP A 354 7.30 -9.36 7.99
CA ASP A 354 8.13 -10.44 7.46
C ASP A 354 8.62 -10.11 6.03
N ASP A 355 9.51 -10.94 5.51
CA ASP A 355 10.02 -10.98 4.14
C ASP A 355 10.95 -9.84 3.68
N GLY A 356 10.87 -8.66 4.30
CA GLY A 356 11.75 -7.54 3.95
C GLY A 356 11.33 -6.78 2.69
N TYR A 357 10.05 -6.73 2.36
CA TYR A 357 9.53 -5.99 1.21
C TYR A 357 9.83 -4.48 1.26
N ARG A 358 10.27 -3.91 0.15
CA ARG A 358 10.53 -2.47 -0.01
C ARG A 358 9.31 -1.59 0.22
N ASN A 359 8.10 -2.12 -0.03
CA ASN A 359 6.87 -1.37 0.26
C ASN A 359 6.65 -1.11 1.77
N VAL A 360 7.29 -1.88 2.66
CA VAL A 360 7.32 -1.59 4.10
C VAL A 360 8.14 -0.32 4.35
N TRP A 361 9.30 -0.20 3.71
CA TRP A 361 10.12 1.02 3.74
C TRP A 361 9.39 2.23 3.14
N ASP A 362 8.81 2.09 1.94
CA ASP A 362 8.21 3.23 1.23
C ASP A 362 6.90 3.70 1.87
N LEU A 363 6.07 2.76 2.33
CA LEU A 363 4.67 3.02 2.69
C LEU A 363 4.37 2.76 4.16
N ALA A 364 4.82 1.65 4.76
CA ALA A 364 4.53 1.36 6.15
C ALA A 364 5.29 2.30 7.10
N ARG A 365 6.59 2.49 6.87
CA ARG A 365 7.45 3.43 7.61
C ARG A 365 6.86 4.83 7.65
N SER A 366 6.47 5.39 6.51
CA SER A 366 5.89 6.73 6.43
C SER A 366 4.54 6.85 7.15
N ILE A 367 3.78 5.76 7.25
CA ILE A 367 2.53 5.70 8.02
C ILE A 367 2.82 5.67 9.53
N LEU A 368 3.78 4.86 9.97
CA LEU A 368 4.14 4.69 11.38
C LEU A 368 4.91 5.89 11.97
N ALA A 369 5.76 6.52 11.16
CA ALA A 369 6.56 7.68 11.54
C ALA A 369 5.71 8.89 11.99
N ARG A 370 4.50 9.05 11.43
CA ARG A 370 3.56 10.13 11.81
C ARG A 370 3.20 10.13 13.29
N ASP A 371 3.27 8.97 13.92
CA ASP A 371 2.90 8.75 15.31
C ASP A 371 4.08 8.20 16.13
N ALA A 372 5.30 8.28 15.58
CA ALA A 372 6.54 7.75 16.17
C ALA A 372 6.39 6.30 16.69
N LEU A 373 5.73 5.44 15.90
CA LEU A 373 5.46 4.06 16.32
C LEU A 373 6.63 3.16 15.93
N PRO A 374 7.19 2.38 16.88
CA PRO A 374 8.20 1.39 16.57
C PRO A 374 7.57 0.17 15.87
N ALA A 375 8.40 -0.54 15.11
CA ALA A 375 8.06 -1.81 14.48
C ALA A 375 9.33 -2.66 14.31
N CYS A 376 9.16 -3.92 13.93
CA CYS A 376 10.27 -4.79 13.54
C CYS A 376 10.08 -5.34 12.14
N CYS A 377 11.19 -5.63 11.47
CA CYS A 377 11.22 -6.28 10.16
C CYS A 377 12.14 -7.50 10.17
N PHE A 378 11.61 -8.66 9.77
CA PHE A 378 12.36 -9.90 9.61
C PHE A 378 12.72 -10.10 8.14
N VAL A 379 14.00 -10.31 7.85
CA VAL A 379 14.51 -10.33 6.46
C VAL A 379 15.24 -11.62 6.11
N CYS A 380 15.09 -12.06 4.87
CA CYS A 380 15.83 -13.19 4.31
C CYS A 380 17.21 -12.71 3.85
N THR A 381 18.25 -12.93 4.65
CA THR A 381 19.53 -12.23 4.48
C THR A 381 20.24 -12.52 3.16
N GLY A 382 19.96 -13.67 2.53
CA GLY A 382 20.49 -14.02 1.21
C GLY A 382 19.85 -13.25 0.05
N LEU A 383 18.67 -12.65 0.26
CA LEU A 383 17.92 -11.90 -0.76
C LEU A 383 18.08 -10.38 -0.64
N VAL A 384 18.61 -9.89 0.48
CA VAL A 384 18.75 -8.44 0.74
C VAL A 384 19.74 -7.82 -0.25
N GLY A 385 19.23 -6.92 -1.10
CA GLY A 385 20.02 -6.17 -2.06
C GLY A 385 20.48 -6.96 -3.30
N THR A 386 20.01 -8.19 -3.52
CA THR A 386 20.37 -8.99 -4.71
C THR A 386 19.49 -8.67 -5.92
N GLY A 387 18.30 -8.11 -5.69
CA GLY A 387 17.27 -7.93 -6.72
C GLY A 387 16.48 -9.22 -7.02
N GLU A 388 16.81 -10.32 -6.35
CA GLU A 388 16.04 -11.55 -6.38
C GLU A 388 14.71 -11.38 -5.64
N ARG A 389 13.78 -12.30 -5.88
CA ARG A 389 12.41 -12.28 -5.34
C ARG A 389 12.12 -13.54 -4.55
N LEU A 390 11.10 -13.46 -3.71
CA LEU A 390 10.57 -14.60 -2.98
C LEU A 390 9.77 -15.49 -3.93
N SER A 391 9.96 -16.80 -3.83
CA SER A 391 9.30 -17.77 -4.74
C SER A 391 7.78 -17.76 -4.65
N HIS A 392 7.19 -17.41 -3.49
CA HIS A 392 5.73 -17.27 -3.36
C HIS A 392 5.15 -16.04 -4.08
N ASP A 393 6.00 -15.14 -4.57
CA ASP A 393 5.59 -14.03 -5.41
C ASP A 393 5.52 -14.37 -6.91
N ASP A 394 5.99 -15.56 -7.29
CA ASP A 394 5.88 -16.03 -8.67
C ASP A 394 4.41 -16.22 -9.09
N GLY A 395 4.15 -16.10 -10.39
CA GLY A 395 2.83 -16.37 -10.99
C GLY A 395 1.79 -15.26 -10.90
N ASN A 396 2.10 -14.08 -10.35
CA ASN A 396 1.22 -12.91 -10.42
C ASN A 396 1.92 -11.73 -11.11
N PRO A 397 1.33 -11.15 -12.18
CA PRO A 397 1.99 -10.14 -13.02
C PRO A 397 2.40 -8.87 -12.26
N VAL A 398 1.76 -8.56 -11.13
CA VAL A 398 2.08 -7.36 -10.33
C VAL A 398 3.06 -7.66 -9.22
N ARG A 399 3.18 -8.93 -8.82
CA ARG A 399 4.15 -9.35 -7.81
C ARG A 399 5.59 -9.28 -8.34
N ALA A 400 5.76 -9.31 -9.67
CA ALA A 400 7.00 -8.95 -10.33
C ALA A 400 7.51 -7.52 -10.03
N HIS A 401 6.70 -6.67 -9.40
CA HIS A 401 7.09 -5.33 -8.98
C HIS A 401 7.29 -5.22 -7.46
N LEU A 402 7.29 -6.33 -6.73
CA LEU A 402 7.55 -6.34 -5.29
C LEU A 402 9.03 -6.54 -5.06
N ASP A 403 9.74 -5.42 -4.96
CA ASP A 403 11.16 -5.40 -4.63
C ASP A 403 11.35 -5.66 -3.13
N LEU A 404 12.48 -6.27 -2.79
CA LEU A 404 12.96 -6.41 -1.41
C LEU A 404 13.86 -5.22 -1.06
N MET A 405 13.98 -4.93 0.23
CA MET A 405 14.90 -3.91 0.73
C MET A 405 16.35 -4.34 0.53
N GLY A 406 17.21 -3.36 0.23
CA GLY A 406 18.65 -3.46 0.34
C GLY A 406 19.15 -3.07 1.74
N TRP A 407 20.45 -3.26 1.97
CA TRP A 407 21.08 -2.99 3.27
C TRP A 407 21.00 -1.52 3.69
N GLU A 408 21.02 -0.58 2.74
CA GLU A 408 20.89 0.85 3.03
C GLU A 408 19.52 1.21 3.59
N GLU A 409 18.43 0.66 3.02
CA GLU A 409 17.08 0.88 3.55
C GLU A 409 16.90 0.23 4.92
N LEU A 410 17.43 -0.97 5.13
CA LEU A 410 17.38 -1.64 6.43
C LEU A 410 18.16 -0.87 7.51
N LYS A 411 19.33 -0.32 7.16
CA LYS A 411 20.09 0.54 8.07
C LYS A 411 19.29 1.78 8.45
N ALA A 412 18.66 2.44 7.49
CA ALA A 412 17.86 3.61 7.77
C ALA A 412 16.57 3.28 8.56
N LEU A 413 16.03 2.05 8.48
CA LEU A 413 15.01 1.59 9.42
C LEU A 413 15.55 1.45 10.84
N CYS A 414 16.76 0.90 11.02
CA CYS A 414 17.41 0.85 12.34
C CYS A 414 17.59 2.25 12.94
N ASP A 415 18.03 3.22 12.14
CA ASP A 415 18.22 4.61 12.57
C ASP A 415 16.89 5.27 13.01
N ASP A 416 15.77 4.84 12.40
CA ASP A 416 14.40 5.21 12.79
C ASP A 416 13.85 4.45 14.02
N GLY A 417 14.66 3.58 14.63
CA GLY A 417 14.28 2.80 15.82
C GLY A 417 13.53 1.50 15.52
N TRP A 418 13.64 0.96 14.31
CA TRP A 418 13.10 -0.36 13.99
C TRP A 418 14.07 -1.48 14.36
N THR A 419 13.53 -2.58 14.86
CA THR A 419 14.30 -3.82 15.06
C THR A 419 14.41 -4.56 13.73
N ILE A 420 15.62 -4.97 13.33
CA ILE A 420 15.82 -5.85 12.17
C ILE A 420 16.19 -7.25 12.66
N GLY A 421 15.39 -8.23 12.27
CA GLY A 421 15.54 -9.64 12.63
C GLY A 421 15.77 -10.55 11.43
N ALA A 422 16.09 -11.81 11.71
CA ALA A 422 16.32 -12.83 10.69
C ALA A 422 15.02 -13.50 10.24
N HIS A 423 14.91 -13.81 8.96
CA HIS A 423 13.85 -14.65 8.38
C HIS A 423 14.47 -15.76 7.52
N THR A 424 15.46 -16.45 8.08
CA THR A 424 16.38 -17.39 7.41
C THR A 424 17.28 -16.73 6.35
N VAL A 425 18.06 -17.52 5.61
CA VAL A 425 18.88 -17.01 4.49
C VAL A 425 18.00 -16.84 3.25
N SER A 426 17.21 -17.86 2.91
CA SER A 426 16.52 -17.96 1.61
C SER A 426 14.99 -18.00 1.67
N HIS A 427 14.39 -17.78 2.85
CA HIS A 427 12.97 -18.04 3.13
C HIS A 427 12.64 -19.55 3.15
N ALA A 428 13.57 -20.37 3.63
CA ALA A 428 13.42 -21.81 3.64
C ALA A 428 12.34 -22.27 4.65
N ARG A 429 11.47 -23.21 4.21
CA ARG A 429 10.61 -23.95 5.13
C ARG A 429 11.47 -24.95 5.90
N LEU A 430 11.78 -24.64 7.16
CA LEU A 430 12.77 -25.37 7.95
C LEU A 430 12.44 -26.87 8.12
N ALA A 431 11.15 -27.23 8.16
CA ALA A 431 10.73 -28.64 8.18
C ALA A 431 11.16 -29.44 6.93
N GLY A 432 11.46 -28.75 5.81
CA GLY A 432 11.97 -29.35 4.58
C GLY A 432 13.50 -29.31 4.46
N CYS A 433 14.22 -28.84 5.47
CA CYS A 433 15.68 -28.74 5.47
C CYS A 433 16.27 -29.66 6.55
N THR A 434 17.47 -30.20 6.30
CA THR A 434 18.22 -31.04 7.25
C THR A 434 19.71 -30.72 7.20
N GLY A 435 20.46 -31.13 8.23
CA GLY A 435 21.92 -31.07 8.25
C GLY A 435 22.48 -29.67 8.01
N GLU A 436 23.52 -29.56 7.16
CA GLU A 436 24.22 -28.31 6.89
C GLU A 436 23.31 -27.21 6.33
N THR A 437 22.32 -27.56 5.49
CA THR A 437 21.38 -26.59 4.92
C THR A 437 20.52 -25.98 6.03
N LEU A 438 19.97 -26.80 6.92
CA LEU A 438 19.17 -26.33 8.05
C LEU A 438 20.00 -25.44 8.98
N GLN A 439 21.23 -25.86 9.29
CA GLN A 439 22.14 -25.09 10.14
C GLN A 439 22.51 -23.75 9.51
N ARG A 440 22.80 -23.73 8.20
CA ARG A 440 23.08 -22.50 7.45
C ARG A 440 21.89 -21.54 7.47
N GLU A 441 20.69 -22.04 7.18
CA GLU A 441 19.47 -21.24 7.14
C GLU A 441 19.16 -20.58 8.50
N ILE A 442 19.54 -21.21 9.62
CA ILE A 442 19.29 -20.69 10.96
C ILE A 442 20.45 -19.82 11.49
N VAL A 443 21.70 -20.26 11.36
CA VAL A 443 22.85 -19.63 12.05
C VAL A 443 23.39 -18.42 11.27
N GLN A 444 23.53 -18.52 9.95
CA GLN A 444 24.16 -17.50 9.12
C GLN A 444 23.46 -16.11 9.17
N PRO A 445 22.11 -16.01 9.16
CA PRO A 445 21.41 -14.72 9.14
C PRO A 445 21.76 -13.83 10.33
N ARG A 446 21.88 -14.41 11.52
CA ARG A 446 22.25 -13.68 12.74
C ARG A 446 23.59 -12.98 12.59
N ALA A 447 24.62 -13.73 12.19
CA ALA A 447 25.96 -13.17 12.00
C ALA A 447 25.97 -12.09 10.91
N THR A 448 25.21 -12.31 9.84
CA THR A 448 25.07 -11.36 8.72
C THR A 448 24.47 -10.04 9.18
N ILE A 449 23.34 -10.08 9.91
CA ILE A 449 22.67 -8.87 10.42
C ILE A 449 23.58 -8.10 11.38
N ARG A 450 24.24 -8.78 12.33
CA ARG A 450 25.17 -8.13 13.27
C ARG A 450 26.31 -7.41 12.55
N THR A 451 26.86 -8.06 11.52
CA THR A 451 27.98 -7.50 10.74
C THR A 451 27.54 -6.30 9.89
N LYS A 452 26.39 -6.40 9.21
CA LYS A 452 25.93 -5.38 8.26
C LYS A 452 25.29 -4.17 8.93
N LEU A 453 24.57 -4.37 10.03
CA LEU A 453 23.76 -3.33 10.67
C LEU A 453 24.27 -2.92 12.06
N GLY A 454 25.22 -3.65 12.64
CA GLY A 454 25.74 -3.36 13.98
C GLY A 454 24.74 -3.64 15.11
N CYS A 455 23.65 -4.37 14.82
CA CYS A 455 22.63 -4.71 15.81
C CYS A 455 23.21 -5.60 16.91
N ARG A 456 22.97 -5.24 18.18
CA ARG A 456 23.38 -6.06 19.34
C ARG A 456 22.43 -7.22 19.60
N VAL A 457 21.13 -6.95 19.47
CA VAL A 457 20.02 -7.88 19.65
C VAL A 457 19.52 -8.31 18.29
N VAL A 458 19.41 -9.62 18.06
CA VAL A 458 18.81 -10.18 16.85
C VAL A 458 17.81 -11.23 17.27
N ALA A 459 16.56 -11.06 16.81
CA ALA A 459 15.51 -12.06 16.89
C ALA A 459 15.32 -12.72 15.51
N MET A 460 14.61 -13.85 15.48
CA MET A 460 14.26 -14.55 14.25
C MET A 460 12.74 -14.75 14.16
N ALA A 461 12.18 -14.71 12.96
CA ALA A 461 10.85 -15.22 12.67
C ALA A 461 10.97 -16.46 11.78
N TYR A 462 10.19 -17.50 12.07
CA TYR A 462 10.14 -18.70 11.22
C TYR A 462 9.36 -18.40 9.94
N PRO A 463 9.92 -18.67 8.73
CA PRO A 463 9.16 -18.64 7.48
C PRO A 463 7.93 -19.54 7.58
N PHE A 464 6.79 -19.06 7.08
CA PHE A 464 5.44 -19.66 7.22
C PHE A 464 4.93 -19.71 8.68
N GLY A 465 5.75 -20.19 9.61
CA GLY A 465 5.58 -20.10 11.06
C GLY A 465 4.51 -21.02 11.65
N GLY A 466 3.96 -21.94 10.87
CA GLY A 466 3.09 -23.00 11.36
C GLY A 466 3.87 -24.05 12.18
N ARG A 467 3.15 -24.86 12.95
CA ARG A 467 3.78 -25.94 13.74
C ARG A 467 4.47 -26.98 12.86
N ASP A 468 3.88 -27.26 11.70
CA ASP A 468 4.40 -28.22 10.72
C ASP A 468 5.47 -27.61 9.79
N ASP A 469 5.86 -26.36 10.02
CA ASP A 469 6.92 -25.68 9.26
C ASP A 469 8.27 -25.70 9.99
N ILE A 470 8.28 -26.18 11.24
CA ILE A 470 9.42 -26.12 12.15
C ILE A 470 9.74 -27.55 12.61
N SER A 471 10.89 -28.09 12.21
CA SER A 471 11.37 -29.41 12.68
C SER A 471 11.90 -29.33 14.11
N ALA A 472 11.89 -30.46 14.82
CA ALA A 472 12.49 -30.56 16.16
C ALA A 472 13.99 -30.24 16.16
N GLU A 473 14.71 -30.69 15.12
CA GLU A 473 16.10 -30.35 14.87
C GLU A 473 16.28 -28.82 14.69
N GLY A 474 15.41 -28.19 13.90
CA GLY A 474 15.44 -26.74 13.69
C GLY A 474 15.20 -25.96 14.97
N GLN A 475 14.29 -26.41 15.84
CA GLN A 475 14.08 -25.81 17.16
C GLN A 475 15.31 -25.93 18.06
N ALA A 476 16.00 -27.08 18.03
CA ALA A 476 17.22 -27.28 18.80
C ALA A 476 18.33 -26.33 18.34
N ILE A 477 18.58 -26.27 17.02
CA ILE A 477 19.58 -25.37 16.42
C ILE A 477 19.26 -23.91 16.77
N VAL A 478 18.00 -23.49 16.67
CA VAL A 478 17.57 -22.13 17.03
C VAL A 478 17.93 -21.77 18.48
N ARG A 479 17.65 -22.68 19.42
CA ARG A 479 17.95 -22.47 20.86
C ARG A 479 19.45 -22.29 21.10
N GLU A 480 20.29 -22.95 20.32
CA GLU A 480 21.76 -22.87 20.41
C GLU A 480 22.36 -21.72 19.59
N SER A 481 21.60 -21.12 18.66
CA SER A 481 22.09 -20.09 17.73
C SER A 481 22.27 -18.70 18.36
N GLY A 482 21.88 -18.52 19.62
CA GLY A 482 22.06 -17.28 20.39
C GLY A 482 21.16 -16.12 19.93
N TYR A 483 20.01 -16.42 19.33
CA TYR A 483 18.94 -15.44 19.11
C TYR A 483 18.34 -15.00 20.46
N GLU A 484 17.87 -13.76 20.55
CA GLU A 484 17.19 -13.25 21.75
C GLU A 484 15.75 -13.74 21.86
N ALA A 485 15.12 -13.95 20.70
CA ALA A 485 13.79 -14.55 20.60
C ALA A 485 13.58 -15.15 19.21
N CYS A 486 12.66 -16.12 19.14
CA CYS A 486 12.18 -16.70 17.90
C CYS A 486 10.66 -16.72 17.84
N LEU A 487 10.12 -16.21 16.74
CA LEU A 487 8.70 -15.89 16.59
C LEU A 487 8.03 -16.84 15.59
N SER A 488 6.94 -17.48 16.02
CA SER A 488 6.09 -18.36 15.20
C SER A 488 4.90 -17.60 14.59
N ASN A 489 4.08 -18.24 13.78
CA ASN A 489 2.87 -17.63 13.19
C ASN A 489 1.60 -18.49 13.33
N PHE A 490 1.58 -19.44 14.26
CA PHE A 490 0.43 -20.33 14.50
C PHE A 490 -0.65 -19.76 15.45
N GLY A 491 -0.61 -18.46 15.76
CA GLY A 491 -1.60 -17.78 16.58
C GLY A 491 -1.37 -17.85 18.09
N GLY A 492 -1.61 -16.73 18.78
CA GLY A 492 -1.67 -16.72 20.24
C GLY A 492 -1.39 -15.37 20.90
N GLU A 493 -1.36 -15.39 22.24
CA GLU A 493 -1.02 -14.25 23.10
C GLU A 493 0.15 -14.67 24.00
N ASN A 494 1.07 -13.74 24.25
CA ASN A 494 2.25 -14.01 25.08
C ASN A 494 2.07 -13.40 26.48
N TYR A 495 2.52 -14.12 27.49
CA TYR A 495 2.39 -13.77 28.90
C TYR A 495 3.76 -13.92 29.59
N PRO A 496 3.95 -13.37 30.80
CA PRO A 496 5.13 -13.70 31.60
C PRO A 496 5.45 -15.20 31.57
N HIS A 497 6.72 -15.54 31.38
CA HIS A 497 7.23 -16.91 31.23
C HIS A 497 6.91 -17.63 29.90
N THR A 498 6.38 -16.93 28.89
CA THR A 498 6.40 -17.46 27.51
C THR A 498 7.84 -17.80 27.10
N ASP A 499 8.05 -18.98 26.52
CA ASP A 499 9.33 -19.34 25.92
C ASP A 499 9.68 -18.34 24.81
N LEU A 500 10.76 -17.58 24.99
CA LEU A 500 11.19 -16.56 24.04
C LEU A 500 11.61 -17.18 22.70
N MET A 501 11.89 -18.49 22.64
CA MET A 501 12.18 -19.21 21.40
C MET A 501 10.91 -19.72 20.67
N GLU A 502 9.73 -19.48 21.26
CA GLU A 502 8.42 -19.82 20.69
C GLU A 502 7.39 -18.69 20.90
N VAL A 503 7.80 -17.43 20.67
CA VAL A 503 6.90 -16.27 20.78
C VAL A 503 5.78 -16.37 19.73
N GLN A 504 4.54 -16.31 20.18
CA GLN A 504 3.36 -16.50 19.36
C GLN A 504 2.97 -15.18 18.67
N ARG A 505 2.67 -15.24 17.37
CA ARG A 505 2.17 -14.08 16.61
C ARG A 505 0.75 -14.30 16.11
N ILE A 506 0.05 -13.19 15.90
CA ILE A 506 -1.30 -13.14 15.32
C ILE A 506 -1.18 -12.55 13.92
N ASP A 507 -1.42 -13.38 12.91
CA ASP A 507 -1.52 -12.89 11.55
C ASP A 507 -2.77 -12.03 11.39
N ILE A 508 -2.54 -10.75 11.12
CA ILE A 508 -3.60 -9.78 10.85
C ILE A 508 -3.36 -9.07 9.52
N GLY A 509 -2.55 -9.68 8.65
CA GLY A 509 -2.36 -9.28 7.27
C GLY A 509 -3.66 -9.33 6.46
N GLY A 510 -3.61 -8.75 5.28
CA GLY A 510 -4.73 -8.78 4.34
C GLY A 510 -5.68 -7.58 4.41
N ASP A 511 -6.44 -7.44 3.34
CA ASP A 511 -7.22 -6.24 3.01
C ASP A 511 -8.66 -6.31 3.58
N HIS A 512 -8.78 -6.54 4.89
CA HIS A 512 -10.04 -6.86 5.57
C HIS A 512 -10.29 -6.07 6.88
N ASP A 513 -11.01 -4.94 6.82
CA ASP A 513 -11.61 -4.28 8.01
C ASP A 513 -12.97 -4.92 8.34
N ALA A 514 -12.95 -6.19 8.74
CA ALA A 514 -14.14 -6.95 9.11
C ALA A 514 -14.18 -7.25 10.62
N LEU A 515 -15.34 -7.66 11.12
CA LEU A 515 -15.53 -8.05 12.52
C LEU A 515 -14.54 -9.13 12.98
N GLY A 516 -14.18 -10.07 12.09
CA GLY A 516 -13.18 -11.11 12.36
C GLY A 516 -11.81 -10.53 12.66
N TRP A 517 -11.33 -9.62 11.80
CA TRP A 517 -10.06 -8.91 12.00
C TRP A 517 -10.01 -8.20 13.35
N ARG A 518 -11.07 -7.48 13.71
CA ARG A 518 -11.16 -6.81 15.02
C ARG A 518 -11.11 -7.80 16.18
N ALA A 519 -11.77 -8.95 16.06
CA ALA A 519 -11.73 -9.98 17.09
C ALA A 519 -10.33 -10.59 17.23
N TRP A 520 -9.64 -10.87 16.13
CA TRP A 520 -8.26 -11.38 16.12
C TRP A 520 -7.28 -10.43 16.79
N VAL A 521 -7.40 -9.12 16.53
CA VAL A 521 -6.61 -8.08 17.23
C VAL A 521 -6.78 -8.12 18.75
N HIS A 522 -7.94 -8.58 19.24
CA HIS A 522 -8.20 -8.77 20.67
C HIS A 522 -7.87 -10.19 21.17
N GLY A 523 -7.14 -11.00 20.38
CA GLY A 523 -6.73 -12.37 20.73
C GLY A 523 -7.86 -13.40 20.67
N CYS A 524 -8.92 -13.16 19.88
CA CYS A 524 -9.96 -14.16 19.65
C CYS A 524 -9.45 -15.26 18.71
N ASP A 525 -9.08 -16.42 19.22
CA ASP A 525 -8.72 -17.56 18.38
C ASP A 525 -9.94 -18.48 18.15
N LEU A 526 -10.62 -18.28 17.02
CA LEU A 526 -11.76 -19.10 16.62
C LEU A 526 -11.38 -20.55 16.28
N THR A 527 -10.11 -20.82 15.98
CA THR A 527 -9.57 -22.15 15.65
C THR A 527 -9.45 -22.98 16.92
N ARG A 528 -8.91 -22.40 18.00
CA ARG A 528 -8.97 -23.00 19.35
C ARG A 528 -10.40 -23.15 19.84
N TRP A 529 -11.29 -22.20 19.56
CA TRP A 529 -12.72 -22.35 19.87
C TRP A 529 -13.34 -23.54 19.14
N ARG A 530 -13.11 -23.70 17.82
CA ARG A 530 -13.58 -24.86 17.04
C ARG A 530 -13.06 -26.18 17.59
N LEU A 531 -11.77 -26.27 17.90
CA LEU A 531 -11.17 -27.48 18.48
C LEU A 531 -11.72 -27.79 19.88
N ARG A 532 -11.98 -26.76 20.68
CA ARG A 532 -12.57 -26.91 22.02
C ARG A 532 -14.03 -27.36 21.95
N TRP A 533 -14.82 -26.82 21.03
CA TRP A 533 -16.20 -27.28 20.79
C TRP A 533 -16.27 -28.65 20.13
N ALA A 534 -15.35 -28.97 19.21
CA ALA A 534 -15.25 -30.32 18.64
C ALA A 534 -14.97 -31.37 19.71
N ARG A 535 -14.17 -31.05 20.74
CA ARG A 535 -13.97 -31.91 21.92
C ARG A 535 -15.23 -32.01 22.78
N VAL A 536 -15.88 -30.87 23.08
CA VAL A 536 -17.12 -30.84 23.88
C VAL A 536 -18.27 -31.61 23.21
N PHE A 537 -18.35 -31.63 21.88
CA PHE A 537 -19.34 -32.41 21.13
C PHE A 537 -18.89 -33.84 20.78
N ALA A 538 -17.61 -34.18 20.96
CA ALA A 538 -17.12 -35.55 20.88
C ALA A 538 -17.27 -36.30 22.21
N GLU A 539 -17.42 -35.58 23.33
CA GLU A 539 -17.60 -36.13 24.68
C GLU A 539 -19.07 -36.17 25.15
N ALA A 540 -20.04 -35.84 24.28
CA ALA A 540 -21.45 -36.06 24.58
C ALA A 540 -21.79 -37.54 24.32
N PRO A 541 -22.17 -38.34 25.34
CA PRO A 541 -22.61 -39.71 25.12
C PRO A 541 -23.91 -39.70 24.29
N VAL A 542 -23.98 -40.61 23.32
CA VAL A 542 -25.12 -40.86 22.44
C VAL A 542 -26.38 -41.19 23.23
#